data_AF-A0AAQ4CTK5-F1
#
_entry.id   AF-A0AAQ4CTK5-F1
#
_cell.length_a   1.000
_cell.length_b   1.000
_cell.length_c   1.000
_cell.angle_alpha   90.00
_cell.angle_beta   90.00
_cell.angle_gamma   90.00
#
_symmetry.space_group_name_H-M   'P 1'
#
loop_
_entity.id
_entity.type
_entity.pdbx_description
1 polymer ?
#
loop_
_entity_poly.entity_id
_entity_poly.type
_entity_poly.pdbx_seq_one_letter_code
_entity_poly.pdbx_strand_id
1 'polypeptide(L)'
;MERIGEILPNFPRDVVRTVIQLLTLDAWHRLDRDVSFFQLGIGIGRVIEKVDSETLKIIVDSCEYYQSLCKGIAKGMEGNEVNKDLLIYLGNLSPIMAREILANLDLSKYPEVIKALANNVSSLKHLPNVGSNIARQIDKIPFEIRRQIINILKENTMFLYEFLQTINLSKIDDIEQFVGKNKEIDEIIGYKLNEVNDKMKEKLLSFPSIAIGVGKGFQNLSYYWKRRVIDKVMQDKQFAKGFLSSIDFTFLEDEFVHKLIEIGMSDEELARVLGRNLGDSFPSLAEDLKTLAINMAEKNSSFAYGLGEGISESVGSFVGFIRGKVYELKKEDQERILNLAFQSEQFAKGLFSNFNALFFFENRDKILSLVMKYSEYLPIFIEQISRRINDFDLSKLLSLKGKVAYELGRILCRSFIYLSKENRELVLNWLDKNIELKEGFLQC
;
A
#
# COMPACT_ATOMS: atom_id res chain seq x y z
N MET A 1 -6.33 28.50 -23.22
CA MET A 1 -4.90 28.27 -23.49
C MET A 1 -4.65 27.39 -24.70
N GLU A 2 -5.44 26.33 -24.90
CA GLU A 2 -5.31 25.42 -26.05
C GLU A 2 -5.29 26.11 -27.42
N ARG A 3 -6.26 27.00 -27.70
CA ARG A 3 -6.27 27.81 -28.94
C ARG A 3 -4.98 28.63 -29.15
N ILE A 4 -4.35 29.10 -28.06
CA ILE A 4 -3.08 29.84 -28.15
C ILE A 4 -1.97 28.91 -28.64
N GLY A 5 -1.95 27.66 -28.16
CA GLY A 5 -1.00 26.64 -28.62
C GLY A 5 -1.17 26.30 -30.10
N GLU A 6 -2.42 26.21 -30.58
CA GLU A 6 -2.72 25.88 -31.98
C GLU A 6 -2.30 26.98 -32.98
N ILE A 7 -2.35 28.26 -32.58
CA ILE A 7 -1.93 29.39 -33.43
C ILE A 7 -0.45 29.76 -33.26
N LEU A 8 0.24 29.17 -32.27
CA LEU A 8 1.62 29.45 -31.93
C LEU A 8 2.60 29.34 -33.12
N PRO A 9 2.48 28.35 -34.04
CA PRO A 9 3.31 28.27 -35.24
C PRO A 9 3.23 29.50 -36.16
N ASN A 10 2.17 30.30 -36.06
CA ASN A 10 1.96 31.46 -36.93
C ASN A 10 2.67 32.72 -36.41
N PHE A 11 3.24 32.68 -35.21
CA PHE A 11 3.93 33.83 -34.63
C PHE A 11 5.43 33.83 -34.96
N PRO A 12 6.04 35.02 -35.11
CA PRO A 12 7.50 35.16 -35.15
C PRO A 12 8.19 34.57 -33.91
N ARG A 13 9.41 34.05 -34.07
CA ARG A 13 10.15 33.35 -32.99
C ARG A 13 10.37 34.19 -31.73
N ASP A 14 10.66 35.48 -31.90
CA ASP A 14 10.82 36.45 -30.81
C ASP A 14 9.50 36.66 -30.05
N VAL A 15 8.37 36.67 -30.76
CA VAL A 15 7.04 36.70 -30.15
C VAL A 15 6.76 35.41 -29.39
N VAL A 16 7.05 34.24 -29.96
CA VAL A 16 6.86 32.95 -29.26
C VAL A 16 7.70 32.88 -27.99
N ARG A 17 8.98 33.26 -28.05
CA ARG A 17 9.84 33.33 -26.87
C ARG A 17 9.26 34.25 -25.81
N THR A 18 8.79 35.43 -26.20
CA THR A 18 8.17 36.39 -25.29
C THR A 18 6.90 35.83 -24.67
N VAL A 19 6.04 35.17 -25.44
CA VAL A 19 4.81 34.53 -24.94
C VAL A 19 5.13 33.43 -23.93
N ILE A 20 6.08 32.54 -24.25
CA ILE A 20 6.51 31.48 -23.31
C ILE A 20 7.06 32.12 -22.05
N GLN A 21 8.00 33.07 -22.17
CA GLN A 21 8.56 33.79 -21.02
C GLN A 21 7.46 34.40 -20.15
N LEU A 22 6.52 35.15 -20.74
CA LEU A 22 5.40 35.77 -20.02
C LEU A 22 4.52 34.76 -19.28
N LEU A 23 4.26 33.59 -19.89
CA LEU A 23 3.48 32.52 -19.27
C LEU A 23 4.26 31.82 -18.15
N THR A 24 5.59 31.80 -18.24
CA THR A 24 6.50 31.18 -17.27
C THR A 24 6.98 32.11 -16.15
N LEU A 25 6.77 33.43 -16.24
CA LEU A 25 7.18 34.37 -15.21
C LEU A 25 6.55 34.01 -13.85
N ASP A 26 7.39 33.94 -12.80
CA ASP A 26 7.02 33.61 -11.42
C ASP A 26 5.92 34.49 -10.81
N ALA A 27 5.64 35.66 -11.41
CA ALA A 27 4.52 36.52 -11.03
C ALA A 27 3.14 35.84 -11.16
N TRP A 28 3.05 34.70 -11.85
CA TRP A 28 1.84 33.89 -11.96
C TRP A 28 1.80 32.78 -10.89
N HIS A 29 1.72 33.16 -9.62
CA HIS A 29 1.27 32.28 -8.53
C HIS A 29 -0.25 32.01 -8.62
N ARG A 30 -0.72 31.55 -9.77
CA ARG A 30 -2.13 31.20 -9.95
C ARG A 30 -2.34 29.70 -9.74
N LEU A 31 -3.42 29.37 -9.04
CA LEU A 31 -3.84 27.98 -8.78
C LEU A 31 -4.12 27.18 -10.06
N ASP A 32 -4.35 27.86 -11.21
CA ASP A 32 -4.68 27.26 -12.50
C ASP A 32 -3.48 27.12 -13.45
N ARG A 33 -2.26 27.40 -12.99
CA ARG A 33 -1.05 27.43 -13.82
C ARG A 33 -0.78 26.08 -14.51
N ASP A 34 -0.81 24.98 -13.78
CA ASP A 34 -0.57 23.65 -14.34
C ASP A 34 -1.62 23.26 -15.38
N VAL A 35 -2.89 23.56 -15.11
CA VAL A 35 -4.00 23.32 -16.05
C VAL A 35 -3.82 24.16 -17.32
N SER A 36 -3.41 25.42 -17.17
CA SER A 36 -3.15 26.33 -18.27
C SER A 36 -2.01 25.87 -19.16
N PHE A 37 -0.89 25.41 -18.57
CA PHE A 37 0.23 24.84 -19.31
C PHE A 37 -0.14 23.52 -19.99
N PHE A 38 -0.88 22.66 -19.31
CA PHE A 38 -1.37 21.42 -19.90
C PHE A 38 -2.25 21.70 -21.12
N GLN A 39 -3.20 22.62 -21.02
CA GLN A 39 -4.03 23.04 -22.16
C GLN A 39 -3.22 23.67 -23.28
N LEU A 40 -2.28 24.56 -22.96
CA LEU A 40 -1.37 25.15 -23.95
C LEU A 40 -0.61 24.05 -24.71
N GLY A 41 -0.05 23.10 -23.96
CA GLY A 41 0.65 21.95 -24.49
C GLY A 41 -0.22 21.13 -25.45
N ILE A 42 -1.47 20.84 -25.08
CA ILE A 42 -2.41 20.13 -25.98
C ILE A 42 -2.53 20.84 -27.33
N GLY A 43 -2.72 22.16 -27.31
CA GLY A 43 -2.81 22.95 -28.54
C GLY A 43 -1.56 22.86 -29.40
N ILE A 44 -0.37 22.99 -28.78
CA ILE A 44 0.91 22.84 -29.47
C ILE A 44 1.07 21.43 -30.04
N GLY A 45 0.74 20.39 -29.27
CA GLY A 45 0.85 18.99 -29.68
C GLY A 45 0.02 18.65 -30.92
N ARG A 46 -1.16 19.28 -31.09
CA ARG A 46 -2.02 19.09 -32.28
C ARG A 46 -1.43 19.65 -33.57
N VAL A 47 -0.58 20.67 -33.46
CA VAL A 47 0.03 21.35 -34.61
C VAL A 47 1.55 21.17 -34.63
N ILE A 48 2.07 20.18 -33.90
CA ILE A 48 3.51 20.03 -33.62
C ILE A 48 4.36 19.98 -34.89
N GLU A 49 3.84 19.36 -35.96
CA GLU A 49 4.56 19.26 -37.25
C GLU A 49 4.72 20.59 -37.99
N LYS A 50 3.92 21.61 -37.62
CA LYS A 50 4.01 22.96 -38.20
C LYS A 50 4.96 23.87 -37.42
N VAL A 51 5.41 23.46 -36.23
CA VAL A 51 6.30 24.26 -35.38
C VAL A 51 7.74 24.03 -35.83
N ASP A 52 8.48 25.11 -36.09
CA ASP A 52 9.88 25.00 -36.50
C ASP A 52 10.79 24.53 -35.35
N SER A 53 11.92 23.91 -35.69
CA SER A 53 12.79 23.22 -34.73
C SER A 53 13.37 24.12 -33.64
N GLU A 54 13.65 25.39 -33.93
CA GLU A 54 14.15 26.35 -32.94
C GLU A 54 13.05 26.73 -31.94
N THR A 55 11.82 26.92 -32.42
CA THR A 55 10.67 27.18 -31.57
C THR A 55 10.36 25.98 -30.67
N LEU A 56 10.38 24.76 -31.23
CA LEU A 56 10.24 23.53 -30.46
C LEU A 56 11.27 23.41 -29.35
N LYS A 57 12.53 23.76 -29.63
CA LYS A 57 13.59 23.77 -28.62
C LYS A 57 13.25 24.68 -27.44
N ILE A 58 12.83 25.92 -27.69
CA ILE A 58 12.44 26.87 -26.63
C ILE A 58 11.27 26.31 -25.78
N ILE A 59 10.27 25.70 -26.43
CA ILE A 59 9.11 25.11 -25.75
C ILE A 59 9.52 23.92 -24.88
N VAL A 60 10.31 23.00 -25.44
CA VAL A 60 10.70 21.75 -24.76
C VAL A 60 11.70 22.00 -23.63
N ASP A 61 12.61 22.97 -23.79
CA ASP A 61 13.54 23.40 -22.72
C ASP A 61 12.75 23.87 -21.48
N SER A 62 11.55 24.41 -21.67
CA SER A 62 10.68 24.85 -20.56
C SER A 62 10.09 23.68 -19.76
N CYS A 63 10.13 22.44 -20.26
CA CYS A 63 9.49 21.30 -19.61
C CYS A 63 10.20 20.80 -18.35
N GLU A 64 11.47 21.17 -18.14
CA GLU A 64 12.15 20.91 -16.86
C GLU A 64 11.43 21.60 -15.71
N TYR A 65 10.92 22.81 -15.96
CA TYR A 65 10.21 23.63 -14.98
C TYR A 65 8.69 23.40 -15.01
N TYR A 66 8.12 23.13 -16.20
CA TYR A 66 6.67 23.00 -16.39
C TYR A 66 6.31 21.66 -17.02
N GLN A 67 6.40 20.57 -16.23
CA GLN A 67 6.12 19.21 -16.72
C GLN A 67 4.71 19.07 -17.32
N SER A 68 3.74 19.83 -16.78
CA SER A 68 2.37 19.90 -17.29
C SER A 68 2.30 20.32 -18.77
N LEU A 69 3.22 21.18 -19.23
CA LEU A 69 3.32 21.59 -20.63
C LEU A 69 3.67 20.41 -21.54
N CYS A 70 4.78 19.70 -21.27
CA CYS A 70 5.20 18.55 -22.06
C CYS A 70 4.17 17.41 -22.03
N LYS A 71 3.53 17.18 -20.87
CA LYS A 71 2.42 16.23 -20.76
C LYS A 71 1.27 16.63 -21.68
N GLY A 72 0.95 17.92 -21.73
CA GLY A 72 -0.01 18.48 -22.67
C GLY A 72 0.39 18.27 -24.12
N ILE A 73 1.65 18.54 -24.49
CA ILE A 73 2.16 18.34 -25.85
C ILE A 73 2.03 16.88 -26.27
N ALA A 74 2.50 15.95 -25.44
CA ALA A 74 2.35 14.52 -25.70
C ALA A 74 0.88 14.10 -25.85
N LYS A 75 -0.01 14.62 -25.00
CA LYS A 75 -1.45 14.34 -25.10
C LYS A 75 -2.07 14.92 -26.37
N GLY A 76 -1.65 16.12 -26.79
CA GLY A 76 -2.13 16.75 -28.03
C GLY A 76 -1.68 16.03 -29.30
N MET A 77 -0.59 15.29 -29.24
CA MET A 77 -0.11 14.43 -30.33
C MET A 77 -0.89 13.10 -30.44
N GLU A 78 -1.62 12.70 -29.40
CA GLU A 78 -2.37 11.44 -29.41
C GLU A 78 -3.41 11.41 -30.53
N GLY A 79 -3.43 10.31 -31.30
CA GLY A 79 -4.33 10.14 -32.45
C GLY A 79 -3.84 10.79 -33.75
N ASN A 80 -2.79 11.61 -33.70
CA ASN A 80 -2.16 12.18 -34.90
C ASN A 80 -1.00 11.29 -35.37
N GLU A 81 -0.81 11.20 -36.69
CA GLU A 81 0.39 10.58 -37.26
C GLU A 81 1.53 11.58 -37.21
N VAL A 82 2.42 11.43 -36.22
CA VAL A 82 3.59 12.30 -36.04
C VAL A 82 4.83 11.62 -36.63
N ASN A 83 5.62 12.39 -37.37
CA ASN A 83 6.88 11.95 -37.94
C ASN A 83 7.84 11.39 -36.87
N LYS A 84 8.40 10.19 -37.13
CA LYS A 84 9.31 9.50 -36.21
C LYS A 84 10.58 10.29 -35.85
N ASP A 85 11.13 11.04 -36.81
CA ASP A 85 12.37 11.81 -36.62
C ASP A 85 12.09 13.03 -35.73
N LEU A 86 10.90 13.61 -35.86
CA LEU A 86 10.40 14.65 -34.96
C LEU A 86 10.24 14.13 -33.53
N LEU A 87 9.65 12.93 -33.34
CA LEU A 87 9.53 12.32 -32.00
C LEU A 87 10.89 12.10 -31.34
N ILE A 88 11.87 11.60 -32.09
CA ILE A 88 13.25 11.41 -31.62
C ILE A 88 13.88 12.76 -31.29
N TYR A 89 13.74 13.76 -32.16
CA TYR A 89 14.24 15.11 -31.93
C TYR A 89 13.69 15.70 -30.62
N LEU A 90 12.37 15.67 -30.42
CA LEU A 90 11.72 16.17 -29.20
C LEU A 90 12.21 15.45 -27.95
N GLY A 91 12.37 14.13 -28.01
CA GLY A 91 12.89 13.35 -26.90
C GLY A 91 14.37 13.59 -26.59
N ASN A 92 15.17 13.95 -27.59
CA ASN A 92 16.58 14.30 -27.40
C ASN A 92 16.75 15.70 -26.79
N LEU A 93 15.78 16.60 -26.98
CA LEU A 93 15.80 17.92 -26.37
C LEU A 93 15.59 17.87 -24.85
N SER A 94 14.72 16.98 -24.36
CA SER A 94 14.46 16.85 -22.92
C SER A 94 14.07 15.42 -22.51
N PRO A 95 14.71 14.84 -21.47
CA PRO A 95 14.28 13.59 -20.87
C PRO A 95 12.82 13.62 -20.38
N ILE A 96 12.33 14.79 -19.91
CA ILE A 96 10.93 14.94 -19.49
C ILE A 96 10.00 14.80 -20.71
N MET A 97 10.35 15.40 -21.84
CA MET A 97 9.57 15.23 -23.07
C MET A 97 9.60 13.77 -23.55
N ALA A 98 10.77 13.13 -23.55
CA ALA A 98 10.90 11.71 -23.90
C ALA A 98 10.01 10.82 -23.02
N ARG A 99 9.96 11.09 -21.71
CA ARG A 99 9.08 10.40 -20.76
C ARG A 99 7.61 10.59 -21.11
N GLU A 100 7.18 11.82 -21.38
CA GLU A 100 5.78 12.09 -21.71
C GLU A 100 5.36 11.47 -23.05
N ILE A 101 6.26 11.43 -24.04
CA ILE A 101 6.01 10.72 -25.31
C ILE A 101 5.81 9.23 -25.03
N LEU A 102 6.73 8.60 -24.29
CA LEU A 102 6.63 7.19 -23.92
C LEU A 102 5.39 6.85 -23.07
N ALA A 103 4.95 7.77 -22.22
CA ALA A 103 3.82 7.59 -21.32
C ALA A 103 2.46 7.70 -22.01
N ASN A 104 2.35 8.49 -23.10
CA ASN A 104 1.05 8.88 -23.66
C ASN A 104 0.81 8.42 -25.11
N LEU A 105 1.84 8.14 -25.92
CA LEU A 105 1.64 7.80 -27.33
C LEU A 105 1.64 6.29 -27.60
N ASP A 106 0.79 5.84 -28.54
CA ASP A 106 0.95 4.53 -29.19
C ASP A 106 2.10 4.65 -30.22
N LEU A 107 3.23 4.04 -29.87
CA LEU A 107 4.47 4.04 -30.65
C LEU A 107 4.71 2.67 -31.29
N SER A 108 3.69 1.80 -31.34
CA SER A 108 3.83 0.43 -31.88
C SER A 108 4.29 0.39 -33.34
N LYS A 109 3.94 1.41 -34.13
CA LYS A 109 4.42 1.59 -35.51
C LYS A 109 5.90 1.99 -35.59
N TYR A 110 6.47 2.52 -34.50
CA TYR A 110 7.83 3.04 -34.43
C TYR A 110 8.65 2.44 -33.26
N PRO A 111 8.91 1.12 -33.25
CA PRO A 111 9.69 0.45 -32.19
C PRO A 111 11.04 1.11 -31.87
N GLU A 112 11.76 1.58 -32.90
CA GLU A 112 13.06 2.25 -32.73
C GLU A 112 12.94 3.58 -31.99
N VAL A 113 11.81 4.29 -32.13
CA VAL A 113 11.54 5.51 -31.36
C VAL A 113 11.39 5.15 -29.88
N ILE A 114 10.65 4.09 -29.54
CA ILE A 114 10.50 3.64 -28.14
C ILE A 114 11.88 3.37 -27.52
N LYS A 115 12.73 2.63 -28.23
CA LYS A 115 14.09 2.33 -27.77
C LYS A 115 14.95 3.58 -27.59
N ALA A 116 14.94 4.49 -28.56
CA ALA A 116 15.70 5.74 -28.47
C ALA A 116 15.26 6.57 -27.26
N LEU A 117 13.94 6.75 -27.08
CA LEU A 117 13.39 7.49 -25.95
C LEU A 117 13.64 6.77 -24.61
N ALA A 118 13.62 5.44 -24.58
CA ALA A 118 13.94 4.65 -23.39
C ALA A 118 15.36 4.96 -22.89
N ASN A 119 16.34 5.10 -23.80
CA ASN A 119 17.71 5.50 -23.41
C ASN A 119 17.72 6.89 -22.76
N ASN A 120 16.98 7.84 -23.32
CA ASN A 120 16.93 9.22 -22.83
C ASN A 120 16.31 9.34 -21.44
N VAL A 121 15.41 8.41 -21.08
CA VAL A 121 14.74 8.41 -19.77
C VAL A 121 15.33 7.43 -18.76
N SER A 122 16.32 6.63 -19.16
CA SER A 122 16.90 5.56 -18.32
C SER A 122 17.48 6.06 -16.98
N SER A 123 17.93 7.32 -16.94
CA SER A 123 18.45 7.96 -15.73
C SER A 123 17.38 8.62 -14.84
N LEU A 124 16.14 8.77 -15.33
CA LEU A 124 15.06 9.36 -14.56
C LEU A 124 14.56 8.38 -13.51
N LYS A 125 14.39 8.85 -12.27
CA LYS A 125 13.83 8.04 -11.18
C LYS A 125 12.31 7.84 -11.33
N HIS A 126 11.61 8.84 -11.86
CA HIS A 126 10.14 8.87 -11.92
C HIS A 126 9.65 8.74 -13.36
N LEU A 127 9.03 7.61 -13.69
CA LEU A 127 8.55 7.23 -15.03
C LEU A 127 7.05 6.87 -15.00
N PRO A 128 6.16 7.83 -14.69
CA PRO A 128 4.76 7.55 -14.50
C PRO A 128 4.09 7.17 -15.83
N ASN A 129 3.24 6.17 -15.80
CA ASN A 129 2.53 5.58 -16.93
C ASN A 129 3.39 4.95 -18.04
N VAL A 130 4.71 5.18 -18.07
CA VAL A 130 5.61 4.63 -19.11
C VAL A 130 5.56 3.11 -19.12
N GLY A 131 5.60 2.47 -17.94
CA GLY A 131 5.54 1.02 -17.82
C GLY A 131 4.22 0.48 -18.35
N SER A 132 3.11 1.08 -17.92
CA SER A 132 1.77 0.66 -18.36
C SER A 132 1.55 0.85 -19.86
N ASN A 133 2.03 1.96 -20.44
CA ASN A 133 1.84 2.26 -21.85
C ASN A 133 2.66 1.34 -22.75
N ILE A 134 3.93 1.09 -22.41
CA ILE A 134 4.77 0.14 -23.14
C ILE A 134 4.18 -1.28 -23.04
N ALA A 135 3.70 -1.69 -21.87
CA ALA A 135 3.07 -3.00 -21.68
C ALA A 135 1.85 -3.23 -22.59
N ARG A 136 0.97 -2.22 -22.78
CA ARG A 136 -0.24 -2.34 -23.61
C ARG A 136 0.05 -2.57 -25.10
N GLN A 137 1.20 -2.13 -25.58
CA GLN A 137 1.58 -2.20 -26.99
C GLN A 137 2.71 -3.20 -27.27
N ILE A 138 3.19 -3.90 -26.24
CA ILE A 138 4.37 -4.76 -26.32
C ILE A 138 4.27 -5.81 -27.43
N ASP A 139 3.07 -6.36 -27.68
CA ASP A 139 2.84 -7.41 -28.68
C ASP A 139 3.05 -6.95 -30.12
N LYS A 140 2.95 -5.65 -30.37
CA LYS A 140 3.12 -5.05 -31.70
C LYS A 140 4.59 -4.74 -31.99
N ILE A 141 5.48 -4.81 -30.99
CA ILE A 141 6.91 -4.48 -31.09
C ILE A 141 7.68 -5.74 -31.51
N PRO A 142 8.71 -5.67 -32.38
CA PRO A 142 9.58 -6.82 -32.66
C PRO A 142 10.29 -7.35 -31.40
N PHE A 143 10.45 -8.67 -31.31
CA PHE A 143 10.96 -9.35 -30.12
C PHE A 143 12.31 -8.79 -29.62
N GLU A 144 13.25 -8.58 -30.53
CA GLU A 144 14.60 -8.10 -30.25
C GLU A 144 14.56 -6.69 -29.62
N ILE A 145 13.64 -5.85 -30.09
CA ILE A 145 13.47 -4.48 -29.62
C ILE A 145 12.81 -4.47 -28.23
N ARG A 146 11.82 -5.34 -27.98
CA ARG A 146 11.23 -5.52 -26.64
C ARG A 146 12.31 -5.80 -25.60
N ARG A 147 13.20 -6.75 -25.90
CA ARG A 147 14.28 -7.16 -24.99
C ARG A 147 15.23 -6.01 -24.70
N GLN A 148 15.55 -5.19 -25.70
CA GLN A 148 16.39 -4.00 -25.53
C GLN A 148 15.71 -2.95 -24.66
N ILE A 149 14.45 -2.61 -24.92
CA ILE A 149 13.68 -1.65 -24.10
C ILE A 149 13.63 -2.09 -22.64
N ILE A 150 13.28 -3.35 -22.40
CA ILE A 150 13.22 -3.92 -21.05
C ILE A 150 14.60 -3.84 -20.39
N ASN A 151 15.67 -4.22 -21.10
CA ASN A 151 17.02 -4.14 -20.54
C ASN A 151 17.48 -2.72 -20.19
N ILE A 152 17.02 -1.71 -20.93
CA ILE A 152 17.31 -0.30 -20.64
C ILE A 152 16.60 0.16 -19.37
N LEU A 153 15.34 -0.26 -19.17
CA LEU A 153 14.47 0.28 -18.13
C LEU A 153 14.32 -0.61 -16.88
N LYS A 154 14.87 -1.84 -16.89
CA LYS A 154 14.70 -2.81 -15.79
C LYS A 154 15.32 -2.43 -14.45
N GLU A 155 16.11 -1.36 -14.39
CA GLU A 155 16.62 -0.85 -13.11
C GLU A 155 15.71 0.24 -12.51
N ASN A 156 14.71 0.73 -13.28
CA ASN A 156 13.72 1.66 -12.78
C ASN A 156 12.53 0.91 -12.15
N THR A 157 12.35 1.06 -10.83
CA THR A 157 11.33 0.35 -10.05
C THR A 157 9.90 0.77 -10.41
N MET A 158 9.65 2.07 -10.64
CA MET A 158 8.32 2.58 -11.02
C MET A 158 7.89 2.04 -12.38
N PHE A 159 8.80 2.05 -13.36
CA PHE A 159 8.57 1.43 -14.66
C PHE A 159 8.22 -0.05 -14.52
N LEU A 160 9.06 -0.82 -13.81
CA LEU A 160 8.84 -2.26 -13.64
C LEU A 160 7.50 -2.56 -12.97
N TYR A 161 7.14 -1.79 -11.94
CA TYR A 161 5.89 -1.97 -11.20
C TYR A 161 4.68 -1.82 -12.13
N GLU A 162 4.58 -0.69 -12.84
CA GLU A 162 3.47 -0.45 -13.76
C GLU A 162 3.47 -1.43 -14.95
N PHE A 163 4.66 -1.76 -15.46
CA PHE A 163 4.84 -2.67 -16.59
C PHE A 163 4.33 -4.07 -16.25
N LEU A 164 4.79 -4.65 -15.13
CA LEU A 164 4.44 -6.01 -14.70
C LEU A 164 2.98 -6.12 -14.24
N GLN A 165 2.42 -5.06 -13.66
CA GLN A 165 0.98 -5.01 -13.37
C GLN A 165 0.15 -5.11 -14.64
N THR A 166 0.58 -4.42 -15.71
CA THR A 166 -0.21 -4.28 -16.94
C THR A 166 -0.01 -5.42 -17.93
N ILE A 167 1.22 -5.93 -18.10
CA ILE A 167 1.55 -6.95 -19.10
C ILE A 167 1.09 -8.35 -18.67
N ASN A 168 0.69 -9.20 -19.63
CA ASN A 168 0.53 -10.63 -19.35
C ASN A 168 1.91 -11.29 -19.27
N LEU A 169 2.23 -11.94 -18.15
CA LEU A 169 3.57 -12.48 -17.87
C LEU A 169 4.02 -13.57 -18.85
N SER A 170 3.10 -14.25 -19.55
CA SER A 170 3.46 -15.20 -20.62
C SER A 170 4.24 -14.58 -21.78
N LYS A 171 4.23 -13.25 -21.89
CA LYS A 171 4.89 -12.48 -22.96
C LYS A 171 6.34 -12.09 -22.61
N ILE A 172 6.83 -12.51 -21.45
CA ILE A 172 8.17 -12.19 -20.94
C ILE A 172 8.95 -13.50 -20.79
N ASP A 173 10.02 -13.65 -21.56
CA ASP A 173 10.81 -14.89 -21.54
C ASP A 173 11.71 -15.02 -20.30
N ASP A 174 12.32 -13.91 -19.87
CA ASP A 174 13.34 -13.87 -18.81
C ASP A 174 12.80 -13.18 -17.55
N ILE A 175 11.61 -13.54 -17.07
CA ILE A 175 10.93 -12.84 -15.96
C ILE A 175 11.68 -12.98 -14.62
N GLU A 176 12.41 -14.08 -14.41
CA GLU A 176 13.21 -14.32 -13.21
C GLU A 176 14.28 -13.25 -12.98
N GLN A 177 14.69 -12.51 -14.01
CA GLN A 177 15.71 -11.46 -13.88
C GLN A 177 15.23 -10.28 -13.03
N PHE A 178 13.92 -10.15 -12.81
CA PHE A 178 13.32 -9.11 -11.98
C PHE A 178 13.15 -9.54 -10.52
N VAL A 179 13.23 -10.84 -10.24
CA VAL A 179 12.96 -11.39 -8.92
C VAL A 179 14.09 -11.04 -7.95
N GLY A 180 13.73 -10.67 -6.72
CA GLY A 180 14.66 -10.33 -5.63
C GLY A 180 15.17 -8.89 -5.68
N LYS A 181 14.81 -8.10 -6.69
CA LYS A 181 15.20 -6.68 -6.79
C LYS A 181 14.34 -5.78 -5.91
N ASN A 182 13.05 -6.07 -5.81
CA ASN A 182 12.09 -5.24 -5.09
C ASN A 182 10.90 -6.10 -4.62
N LYS A 183 10.46 -5.91 -3.37
CA LYS A 183 9.38 -6.71 -2.76
C LYS A 183 8.03 -6.57 -3.47
N GLU A 184 7.69 -5.38 -3.95
CA GLU A 184 6.43 -5.14 -4.67
C GLU A 184 6.43 -5.84 -6.03
N ILE A 185 7.59 -5.88 -6.69
CA ILE A 185 7.79 -6.61 -7.95
C ILE A 185 7.65 -8.11 -7.74
N ASP A 186 8.30 -8.65 -6.72
CA ASP A 186 8.21 -10.08 -6.36
C ASP A 186 6.77 -10.48 -6.03
N GLU A 187 6.03 -9.61 -5.34
CA GLU A 187 4.61 -9.81 -5.06
C GLU A 187 3.77 -9.85 -6.34
N ILE A 188 3.98 -8.91 -7.29
CA ILE A 188 3.25 -8.92 -8.57
C ILE A 188 3.53 -10.21 -9.36
N ILE A 189 4.80 -10.62 -9.43
CA ILE A 189 5.20 -11.84 -10.14
C ILE A 189 4.55 -13.07 -9.51
N GLY A 190 4.59 -13.18 -8.18
CA GLY A 190 3.92 -14.28 -7.47
C GLY A 190 2.41 -14.28 -7.64
N TYR A 191 1.77 -13.11 -7.60
CA TYR A 191 0.31 -12.97 -7.75
C TYR A 191 -0.18 -13.45 -9.11
N LYS A 192 0.60 -13.17 -10.16
CA LYS A 192 0.29 -13.50 -11.56
C LYS A 192 0.96 -14.81 -12.02
N LEU A 193 1.35 -15.69 -11.09
CA LEU A 193 2.00 -16.97 -11.40
C LEU A 193 1.16 -17.85 -12.34
N ASN A 194 -0.17 -17.73 -12.31
CA ASN A 194 -1.08 -18.46 -13.21
C ASN A 194 -0.91 -18.08 -14.69
N GLU A 195 -0.34 -16.92 -15.00
CA GLU A 195 -0.18 -16.44 -16.38
C GLU A 195 1.01 -17.06 -17.13
N VAL A 196 2.03 -17.59 -16.43
CA VAL A 196 3.23 -18.12 -17.09
C VAL A 196 3.10 -19.63 -17.40
N ASN A 197 3.92 -20.15 -18.32
CA ASN A 197 3.93 -21.59 -18.62
C ASN A 197 4.51 -22.43 -17.47
N ASP A 198 4.29 -23.75 -17.51
CA ASP A 198 4.66 -24.67 -16.42
C ASP A 198 6.16 -24.69 -16.11
N LYS A 199 7.02 -24.63 -17.14
CA LYS A 199 8.48 -24.55 -16.97
C LYS A 199 8.88 -23.29 -16.19
N MET A 200 8.24 -22.16 -16.50
CA MET A 200 8.51 -20.90 -15.80
C MET A 200 7.96 -20.91 -14.38
N LYS A 201 6.79 -21.52 -14.13
CA LYS A 201 6.26 -21.68 -12.77
C LYS A 201 7.22 -22.47 -11.88
N GLU A 202 7.72 -23.62 -12.33
CA GLU A 202 8.73 -24.40 -11.57
C GLU A 202 9.97 -23.55 -11.25
N LYS A 203 10.46 -22.76 -12.21
CA LYS A 203 11.60 -21.88 -12.02
C LYS A 203 11.30 -20.77 -11.00
N LEU A 204 10.15 -20.12 -11.11
CA LEU A 204 9.74 -19.03 -10.22
C LEU A 204 9.52 -19.52 -8.77
N LEU A 205 9.01 -20.74 -8.57
CA LEU A 205 8.86 -21.33 -7.24
C LEU A 205 10.19 -21.64 -6.54
N SER A 206 11.33 -21.55 -7.24
CA SER A 206 12.65 -21.63 -6.61
C SER A 206 13.03 -20.37 -5.83
N PHE A 207 12.30 -19.25 -6.00
CA PHE A 207 12.59 -17.98 -5.35
C PHE A 207 11.65 -17.74 -4.14
N PRO A 208 12.14 -17.78 -2.89
CA PRO A 208 11.29 -17.56 -1.72
C PRO A 208 10.65 -16.17 -1.65
N SER A 209 11.22 -15.16 -2.33
CA SER A 209 10.75 -13.78 -2.24
C SER A 209 9.39 -13.55 -2.90
N ILE A 210 8.99 -14.38 -3.87
CA ILE A 210 7.67 -14.26 -4.53
C ILE A 210 6.53 -14.86 -3.69
N ALA A 211 6.83 -15.53 -2.58
CA ALA A 211 5.86 -16.33 -1.84
C ALA A 211 4.63 -15.53 -1.37
N ILE A 212 4.81 -14.25 -1.01
CA ILE A 212 3.69 -13.35 -0.66
C ILE A 212 2.73 -13.15 -1.83
N GLY A 213 3.29 -12.92 -3.04
CA GLY A 213 2.50 -12.83 -4.25
C GLY A 213 1.76 -14.14 -4.53
N VAL A 214 2.45 -15.27 -4.41
CA VAL A 214 1.87 -16.59 -4.64
C VAL A 214 0.72 -16.86 -3.66
N GLY A 215 0.84 -16.47 -2.39
CA GLY A 215 -0.25 -16.56 -1.41
C GLY A 215 -1.48 -15.75 -1.84
N LYS A 216 -1.30 -14.49 -2.23
CA LYS A 216 -2.38 -13.62 -2.72
C LYS A 216 -3.05 -14.14 -4.00
N GLY A 217 -2.27 -14.78 -4.88
CA GLY A 217 -2.73 -15.30 -6.18
C GLY A 217 -3.14 -16.77 -6.18
N PHE A 218 -3.08 -17.47 -5.03
CA PHE A 218 -3.19 -18.93 -4.98
C PHE A 218 -4.49 -19.47 -5.57
N GLN A 219 -5.60 -18.75 -5.38
CA GLN A 219 -6.92 -19.15 -5.90
C GLN A 219 -6.99 -19.13 -7.42
N ASN A 220 -6.11 -18.37 -8.08
CA ASN A 220 -6.07 -18.28 -9.55
C ASN A 220 -5.31 -19.47 -10.18
N LEU A 221 -4.70 -20.33 -9.37
CA LEU A 221 -3.96 -21.50 -9.83
C LEU A 221 -4.89 -22.69 -10.11
N SER A 222 -4.57 -23.46 -11.13
CA SER A 222 -5.18 -24.78 -11.35
C SER A 222 -4.91 -25.71 -10.16
N TYR A 223 -5.77 -26.69 -9.94
CA TYR A 223 -5.63 -27.70 -8.88
C TYR A 223 -4.23 -28.35 -8.80
N TYR A 224 -3.68 -28.76 -9.95
CA TYR A 224 -2.32 -29.32 -10.04
C TYR A 224 -1.27 -28.36 -9.44
N TRP A 225 -1.33 -27.09 -9.82
CA TRP A 225 -0.40 -26.06 -9.34
C TRP A 225 -0.62 -25.66 -7.89
N LYS A 226 -1.87 -25.68 -7.40
CA LYS A 226 -2.14 -25.52 -5.96
C LYS A 226 -1.37 -26.58 -5.15
N ARG A 227 -1.46 -27.85 -5.54
CA ARG A 227 -0.69 -28.95 -4.90
C ARG A 227 0.82 -28.73 -4.96
N ARG A 228 1.38 -28.37 -6.12
CA ARG A 228 2.82 -28.09 -6.26
C ARG A 228 3.30 -26.96 -5.35
N VAL A 229 2.50 -25.90 -5.21
CA VAL A 229 2.80 -24.79 -4.28
C VAL A 229 2.75 -25.28 -2.83
N ILE A 230 1.77 -26.10 -2.45
CA ILE A 230 1.73 -26.69 -1.11
C ILE A 230 2.95 -27.57 -0.83
N ASP A 231 3.38 -28.41 -1.78
CA ASP A 231 4.60 -29.20 -1.65
C ASP A 231 5.82 -28.29 -1.41
N LYS A 232 5.89 -27.16 -2.12
CA LYS A 232 6.95 -26.16 -1.93
C LYS A 232 6.89 -25.50 -0.55
N VAL A 233 5.69 -25.14 -0.07
CA VAL A 233 5.45 -24.60 1.28
C VAL A 233 5.88 -25.60 2.36
N MET A 234 5.69 -26.91 2.15
CA MET A 234 6.17 -27.95 3.07
C MET A 234 7.70 -28.08 3.12
N GLN A 235 8.37 -27.88 1.99
CA GLN A 235 9.80 -28.15 1.84
C GLN A 235 10.69 -26.94 2.18
N ASP A 236 10.15 -25.73 2.11
CA ASP A 236 10.91 -24.49 2.23
C ASP A 236 10.26 -23.53 3.25
N LYS A 237 10.84 -23.47 4.45
CA LYS A 237 10.34 -22.64 5.56
C LYS A 237 10.27 -21.14 5.19
N GLN A 238 11.21 -20.63 4.40
CA GLN A 238 11.21 -19.21 4.01
C GLN A 238 10.06 -18.92 3.04
N PHE A 239 9.85 -19.81 2.07
CA PHE A 239 8.69 -19.74 1.17
C PHE A 239 7.39 -19.86 1.97
N ALA A 240 7.30 -20.82 2.90
CA ALA A 240 6.13 -21.01 3.76
C ALA A 240 5.76 -19.75 4.54
N LYS A 241 6.76 -19.07 5.11
CA LYS A 241 6.55 -17.82 5.86
C LYS A 241 5.87 -16.75 5.00
N GLY A 242 6.39 -16.48 3.80
CA GLY A 242 5.80 -15.47 2.91
C GLY A 242 4.43 -15.88 2.38
N PHE A 243 4.24 -17.17 2.08
CA PHE A 243 2.97 -17.70 1.61
C PHE A 243 1.89 -17.61 2.69
N LEU A 244 2.16 -18.14 3.89
CA LEU A 244 1.21 -18.15 5.02
C LEU A 244 0.88 -16.75 5.51
N SER A 245 1.75 -15.75 5.34
CA SER A 245 1.47 -14.37 5.72
C SER A 245 0.48 -13.65 4.80
N SER A 246 0.07 -14.26 3.68
CA SER A 246 -0.66 -13.57 2.61
C SER A 246 -1.77 -14.35 1.92
N ILE A 247 -1.84 -15.66 2.15
CA ILE A 247 -2.90 -16.52 1.62
C ILE A 247 -4.28 -16.12 2.18
N ASP A 248 -5.30 -16.08 1.32
CA ASP A 248 -6.69 -15.84 1.70
C ASP A 248 -7.41 -17.16 1.99
N PHE A 249 -7.79 -17.36 3.25
CA PHE A 249 -8.48 -18.57 3.71
C PHE A 249 -9.98 -18.61 3.38
N THR A 250 -10.58 -17.50 2.96
CA THR A 250 -12.04 -17.36 2.81
C THR A 250 -12.62 -18.26 1.73
N PHE A 251 -11.84 -18.58 0.69
CA PHE A 251 -12.29 -19.31 -0.49
C PHE A 251 -11.48 -20.58 -0.78
N LEU A 252 -10.68 -21.05 0.19
CA LEU A 252 -9.87 -22.26 0.01
C LEU A 252 -10.73 -23.53 0.11
N GLU A 253 -10.40 -24.54 -0.70
CA GLU A 253 -10.96 -25.88 -0.52
C GLU A 253 -10.45 -26.49 0.81
N ASP A 254 -11.32 -27.22 1.53
CA ASP A 254 -11.05 -27.77 2.86
C ASP A 254 -9.73 -28.55 2.95
N GLU A 255 -9.39 -29.33 1.91
CA GLU A 255 -8.14 -30.09 1.89
C GLU A 255 -6.88 -29.20 1.97
N PHE A 256 -6.90 -28.02 1.33
CA PHE A 256 -5.79 -27.08 1.38
C PHE A 256 -5.76 -26.33 2.71
N VAL A 257 -6.93 -25.98 3.27
CA VAL A 257 -7.02 -25.37 4.60
C VAL A 257 -6.37 -26.28 5.63
N HIS A 258 -6.76 -27.55 5.67
CA HIS A 258 -6.20 -28.53 6.61
C HIS A 258 -4.69 -28.67 6.44
N LYS A 259 -4.20 -28.74 5.20
CA LYS A 259 -2.77 -28.90 4.96
C LYS A 259 -1.96 -27.66 5.35
N LEU A 260 -2.46 -26.47 5.07
CA LEU A 260 -1.81 -25.21 5.45
C LEU A 260 -1.79 -25.02 6.97
N ILE A 261 -2.84 -25.45 7.67
CA ILE A 261 -2.86 -25.47 9.14
C ILE A 261 -1.81 -26.45 9.67
N GLU A 262 -1.73 -27.67 9.15
CA GLU A 262 -0.71 -28.66 9.55
C GLU A 262 0.70 -28.07 9.40
N ILE A 263 0.99 -27.42 8.26
CA ILE A 263 2.28 -26.79 8.01
C ILE A 263 2.51 -25.60 8.94
N GLY A 264 1.55 -24.70 9.06
CA GLY A 264 1.66 -23.52 9.92
C GLY A 264 1.89 -23.90 11.38
N MET A 265 1.28 -24.99 11.84
CA MET A 265 1.40 -25.46 13.23
C MET A 265 2.64 -26.32 13.50
N SER A 266 3.44 -26.63 12.47
CA SER A 266 4.65 -27.48 12.60
C SER A 266 5.84 -26.79 13.27
N ASP A 267 5.84 -25.45 13.33
CA ASP A 267 6.94 -24.63 13.83
C ASP A 267 6.40 -23.35 14.48
N GLU A 268 7.04 -22.86 15.55
CA GLU A 268 6.57 -21.69 16.30
C GLU A 268 6.51 -20.41 15.46
N GLU A 269 7.47 -20.20 14.54
CA GLU A 269 7.51 -19.01 13.69
C GLU A 269 6.39 -19.06 12.65
N LEU A 270 6.19 -20.22 12.01
CA LEU A 270 5.08 -20.42 11.06
C LEU A 270 3.72 -20.30 11.76
N ALA A 271 3.61 -20.80 13.00
CA ALA A 271 2.38 -20.75 13.78
C ALA A 271 1.99 -19.31 14.08
N ARG A 272 2.96 -18.48 14.47
CA ARG A 272 2.75 -17.04 14.66
C ARG A 272 2.32 -16.37 13.37
N VAL A 273 2.96 -16.67 12.24
CA VAL A 273 2.64 -16.05 10.95
C VAL A 273 1.24 -16.43 10.47
N LEU A 274 0.88 -17.72 10.58
CA LEU A 274 -0.47 -18.20 10.27
C LEU A 274 -1.50 -17.55 11.19
N GLY A 275 -1.22 -17.50 12.50
CA GLY A 275 -2.08 -16.84 13.48
C GLY A 275 -2.32 -15.39 13.10
N ARG A 276 -1.27 -14.64 12.76
CA ARG A 276 -1.38 -13.24 12.35
C ARG A 276 -2.24 -13.05 11.10
N ASN A 277 -2.05 -13.87 10.06
CA ASN A 277 -2.89 -13.79 8.86
C ASN A 277 -4.37 -14.06 9.19
N LEU A 278 -4.66 -15.16 9.90
CA LEU A 278 -6.04 -15.48 10.31
C LEU A 278 -6.63 -14.40 11.21
N GLY A 279 -5.80 -13.75 12.03
CA GLY A 279 -6.22 -12.66 12.90
C GLY A 279 -6.56 -11.40 12.11
N ASP A 280 -5.76 -11.05 11.11
CA ASP A 280 -5.99 -9.89 10.24
C ASP A 280 -7.29 -10.04 9.44
N SER A 281 -7.57 -11.27 8.98
CA SER A 281 -8.78 -11.62 8.25
C SER A 281 -9.96 -12.01 9.15
N PHE A 282 -9.78 -12.04 10.48
CA PHE A 282 -10.74 -12.63 11.43
C PHE A 282 -12.18 -12.14 11.24
N PRO A 283 -12.46 -10.83 11.05
CA PRO A 283 -13.84 -10.35 10.90
C PRO A 283 -14.57 -10.96 9.68
N SER A 284 -13.85 -11.24 8.59
CA SER A 284 -14.39 -11.79 7.35
C SER A 284 -14.37 -13.31 7.26
N LEU A 285 -13.70 -14.00 8.19
CA LEU A 285 -13.67 -15.46 8.20
C LEU A 285 -15.07 -16.06 8.40
N ALA A 286 -15.29 -17.22 7.79
CA ALA A 286 -16.43 -18.07 8.08
C ALA A 286 -16.40 -18.58 9.53
N GLU A 287 -17.57 -18.91 10.08
CA GLU A 287 -17.77 -19.19 11.50
C GLU A 287 -17.00 -20.45 11.99
N ASP A 288 -16.90 -21.45 11.13
CA ASP A 288 -16.10 -22.66 11.31
C ASP A 288 -14.60 -22.34 11.40
N LEU A 289 -14.09 -21.47 10.52
CA LEU A 289 -12.69 -21.02 10.54
C LEU A 289 -12.38 -20.15 11.76
N LYS A 290 -13.31 -19.29 12.19
CA LYS A 290 -13.17 -18.52 13.46
C LYS A 290 -13.04 -19.45 14.66
N THR A 291 -13.93 -20.44 14.74
CA THR A 291 -13.93 -21.44 15.82
C THR A 291 -12.63 -22.25 15.81
N LEU A 292 -12.18 -22.66 14.61
CA LEU A 292 -10.91 -23.37 14.45
C LEU A 292 -9.71 -22.53 14.89
N ALA A 293 -9.65 -21.25 14.50
CA ALA A 293 -8.59 -20.33 14.91
C ALA A 293 -8.52 -20.15 16.44
N ILE A 294 -9.67 -19.98 17.10
CA ILE A 294 -9.74 -19.89 18.57
C ILE A 294 -9.21 -21.18 19.22
N ASN A 295 -9.68 -22.34 18.76
CA ASN A 295 -9.22 -23.64 19.27
C ASN A 295 -7.72 -23.88 19.08
N MET A 296 -7.13 -23.34 18.00
CA MET A 296 -5.68 -23.40 17.78
C MET A 296 -4.93 -22.47 18.72
N ALA A 297 -5.44 -21.27 18.97
CA ALA A 297 -4.86 -20.30 19.91
C ALA A 297 -4.89 -20.79 21.37
N GLU A 298 -5.87 -21.62 21.75
CA GLU A 298 -5.88 -22.27 23.06
C GLU A 298 -4.75 -23.31 23.22
N LYS A 299 -4.29 -23.91 22.12
CA LYS A 299 -3.35 -25.05 22.14
C LYS A 299 -1.92 -24.67 21.79
N ASN A 300 -1.68 -23.53 21.13
CA ASN A 300 -0.37 -23.12 20.67
C ASN A 300 -0.12 -21.63 20.98
N SER A 301 0.86 -21.36 21.83
CA SER A 301 1.23 -20.01 22.29
C SER A 301 1.63 -19.07 21.17
N SER A 302 2.42 -19.55 20.21
CA SER A 302 2.94 -18.71 19.12
C SER A 302 1.84 -18.35 18.14
N PHE A 303 0.97 -19.31 17.81
CA PHE A 303 -0.26 -19.05 17.08
C PHE A 303 -1.16 -18.05 17.82
N ALA A 304 -1.37 -18.24 19.12
CA ALA A 304 -2.20 -17.36 19.94
C ALA A 304 -1.71 -15.90 19.90
N TYR A 305 -0.40 -15.71 20.09
CA TYR A 305 0.23 -14.40 19.96
C TYR A 305 0.00 -13.81 18.57
N GLY A 306 0.26 -14.58 17.51
CA GLY A 306 0.02 -14.15 16.13
C GLY A 306 -1.44 -13.74 15.89
N LEU A 307 -2.38 -14.57 16.31
CA LEU A 307 -3.82 -14.31 16.17
C LEU A 307 -4.24 -13.00 16.85
N GLY A 308 -3.77 -12.78 18.09
CA GLY A 308 -4.01 -11.51 18.79
C GLY A 308 -3.40 -10.33 18.03
N GLU A 309 -2.16 -10.45 17.56
CA GLU A 309 -1.46 -9.41 16.79
C GLU A 309 -2.24 -9.05 15.52
N GLY A 310 -2.65 -10.03 14.73
CA GLY A 310 -3.45 -9.82 13.50
C GLY A 310 -4.79 -9.15 13.77
N ILE A 311 -5.54 -9.59 14.79
CA ILE A 311 -6.82 -8.97 15.16
C ILE A 311 -6.60 -7.51 15.55
N SER A 312 -5.54 -7.22 16.31
CA SER A 312 -5.22 -5.85 16.72
C SER A 312 -4.89 -4.95 15.52
N GLU A 313 -4.24 -5.47 14.48
CA GLU A 313 -3.90 -4.73 13.27
C GLU A 313 -5.13 -4.45 12.40
N SER A 314 -5.96 -5.46 12.18
CA SER A 314 -7.21 -5.38 11.40
C SER A 314 -8.18 -4.37 12.00
N VAL A 315 -8.37 -4.46 13.31
CA VAL A 315 -9.32 -3.63 14.04
C VAL A 315 -8.71 -2.25 14.35
N GLY A 316 -7.42 -2.18 14.69
CA GLY A 316 -6.72 -0.95 15.09
C GLY A 316 -6.40 0.03 13.95
N SER A 317 -6.51 -0.38 12.70
CA SER A 317 -6.12 0.42 11.54
C SER A 317 -7.04 1.62 11.30
N PHE A 318 -6.62 2.81 11.75
CA PHE A 318 -7.22 4.10 11.39
C PHE A 318 -7.31 4.30 9.86
N VAL A 319 -6.39 3.68 9.12
CA VAL A 319 -6.41 3.69 7.64
C VAL A 319 -7.57 2.83 7.11
N GLY A 320 -7.91 1.72 7.76
CA GLY A 320 -9.13 0.96 7.51
C GLY A 320 -10.39 1.82 7.72
N PHE A 321 -10.38 2.66 8.76
CA PHE A 321 -11.44 3.65 9.02
C PHE A 321 -11.60 4.69 7.91
N ILE A 322 -10.52 5.32 7.48
CA ILE A 322 -10.58 6.29 6.38
C ILE A 322 -11.00 5.64 5.05
N ARG A 323 -10.61 4.39 4.80
CA ARG A 323 -10.90 3.67 3.55
C ARG A 323 -12.28 3.00 3.53
N GLY A 324 -13.11 3.18 4.55
CA GLY A 324 -14.44 2.53 4.64
C GLY A 324 -14.36 1.01 4.78
N LYS A 325 -13.21 0.48 5.21
CA LYS A 325 -12.97 -0.95 5.49
C LYS A 325 -12.88 -1.23 6.99
N VAL A 326 -13.61 -0.49 7.84
CA VAL A 326 -13.78 -0.95 9.23
C VAL A 326 -14.72 -2.13 9.15
N TYR A 327 -14.16 -3.32 9.33
CA TYR A 327 -14.99 -4.43 9.72
C TYR A 327 -15.41 -4.17 11.17
N GLU A 328 -16.68 -3.82 11.37
CA GLU A 328 -17.27 -3.85 12.70
C GLU A 328 -17.23 -5.31 13.17
N LEU A 329 -16.39 -5.59 14.17
CA LEU A 329 -16.43 -6.88 14.85
C LEU A 329 -17.81 -7.03 15.48
N LYS A 330 -18.52 -8.10 15.09
CA LYS A 330 -19.79 -8.47 15.72
C LYS A 330 -19.59 -8.62 17.22
N LYS A 331 -20.62 -8.31 18.00
CA LYS A 331 -20.56 -8.38 19.46
C LYS A 331 -20.15 -9.77 19.95
N GLU A 332 -20.64 -10.82 19.31
CA GLU A 332 -20.29 -12.21 19.63
C GLU A 332 -18.80 -12.49 19.41
N ASP A 333 -18.22 -11.94 18.34
CA ASP A 333 -16.79 -12.07 18.04
C ASP A 333 -15.94 -11.28 19.04
N GLN A 334 -16.37 -10.08 19.43
CA GLN A 334 -15.73 -9.32 20.51
C GLN A 334 -15.69 -10.11 21.82
N GLU A 335 -16.82 -10.72 22.20
CA GLU A 335 -16.90 -11.53 23.42
C GLU A 335 -15.95 -12.73 23.38
N ARG A 336 -15.88 -13.44 22.23
CA ARG A 336 -14.95 -14.56 22.04
C ARG A 336 -13.49 -14.14 22.15
N ILE A 337 -13.12 -13.06 21.47
CA ILE A 337 -11.77 -12.50 21.49
C ILE A 337 -11.36 -12.13 22.93
N LEU A 338 -12.24 -11.43 23.66
CA LEU A 338 -11.95 -11.03 25.04
C LEU A 338 -11.87 -12.24 25.97
N ASN A 339 -12.77 -13.23 25.83
CA ASN A 339 -12.72 -14.45 26.64
C ASN A 339 -11.40 -15.21 26.39
N LEU A 340 -10.96 -15.33 25.14
CA LEU A 340 -9.69 -15.95 24.79
C LEU A 340 -8.50 -15.17 25.39
N ALA A 341 -8.53 -13.84 25.40
CA ALA A 341 -7.49 -13.02 26.03
C ALA A 341 -7.42 -13.20 27.56
N PHE A 342 -8.55 -13.47 28.21
CA PHE A 342 -8.55 -13.84 29.63
C PHE A 342 -7.91 -15.21 29.89
N GLN A 343 -8.06 -16.15 28.95
CA GLN A 343 -7.58 -17.52 29.08
C GLN A 343 -6.12 -17.71 28.61
N SER A 344 -5.67 -16.93 27.62
CA SER A 344 -4.36 -17.04 26.99
C SER A 344 -3.57 -15.73 27.11
N GLU A 345 -2.51 -15.75 27.93
CA GLU A 345 -1.58 -14.61 28.08
C GLU A 345 -0.93 -14.21 26.75
N GLN A 346 -0.57 -15.19 25.92
CA GLN A 346 0.10 -14.93 24.65
C GLN A 346 -0.85 -14.26 23.66
N PHE A 347 -2.11 -14.72 23.60
CA PHE A 347 -3.14 -14.04 22.83
C PHE A 347 -3.37 -12.61 23.30
N ALA A 348 -3.47 -12.40 24.62
CA ALA A 348 -3.65 -11.06 25.18
C ALA A 348 -2.48 -10.12 24.81
N LYS A 349 -1.23 -10.59 24.93
CA LYS A 349 -0.05 -9.81 24.54
C LYS A 349 -0.04 -9.47 23.05
N GLY A 350 -0.44 -10.42 22.20
CA GLY A 350 -0.63 -10.18 20.76
C GLY A 350 -1.69 -9.12 20.50
N LEU A 351 -2.87 -9.29 21.10
CA LEU A 351 -4.01 -8.36 20.99
C LEU A 351 -3.65 -6.95 21.46
N PHE A 352 -2.78 -6.86 22.48
CA PHE A 352 -2.36 -5.58 23.01
C PHE A 352 -1.20 -4.92 22.26
N SER A 353 -0.61 -5.58 21.26
CA SER A 353 0.55 -5.05 20.51
C SER A 353 0.20 -3.77 19.74
N ASN A 354 -1.00 -3.69 19.15
CA ASN A 354 -1.56 -2.49 18.52
C ASN A 354 -2.95 -2.18 19.10
N PHE A 355 -3.12 -2.37 20.41
CA PHE A 355 -4.42 -2.23 21.05
C PHE A 355 -5.07 -0.89 20.73
N ASN A 356 -6.38 -0.90 20.48
CA ASN A 356 -7.18 0.32 20.54
C ASN A 356 -8.48 0.02 21.28
N ALA A 357 -8.58 0.54 22.51
CA ALA A 357 -9.70 0.32 23.42
C ALA A 357 -11.06 0.69 22.83
N LEU A 358 -11.09 1.60 21.85
CA LEU A 358 -12.32 2.14 21.28
C LEU A 358 -13.13 1.09 20.53
N PHE A 359 -12.50 0.01 20.05
CA PHE A 359 -13.18 -1.00 19.24
C PHE A 359 -13.97 -2.02 20.03
N PHE A 360 -13.64 -2.22 21.30
CA PHE A 360 -14.34 -3.16 22.17
C PHE A 360 -15.32 -2.44 23.10
N PHE A 361 -15.76 -1.24 22.75
CA PHE A 361 -16.49 -0.34 23.64
C PHE A 361 -17.74 -0.96 24.28
N GLU A 362 -18.46 -1.81 23.53
CA GLU A 362 -19.63 -2.54 24.05
C GLU A 362 -19.28 -3.48 25.21
N ASN A 363 -18.00 -3.85 25.34
CA ASN A 363 -17.42 -4.73 26.34
C ASN A 363 -16.43 -4.00 27.27
N ARG A 364 -16.59 -2.68 27.47
CA ARG A 364 -15.67 -1.80 28.24
C ARG A 364 -15.25 -2.34 29.61
N ASP A 365 -16.16 -2.97 30.36
CA ASP A 365 -15.85 -3.52 31.69
C ASP A 365 -14.94 -4.75 31.62
N LYS A 366 -15.12 -5.58 30.59
CA LYS A 366 -14.23 -6.72 30.29
C LYS A 366 -12.86 -6.22 29.84
N ILE A 367 -12.80 -5.21 28.96
CA ILE A 367 -11.52 -4.60 28.57
C ILE A 367 -10.78 -4.09 29.80
N LEU A 368 -11.44 -3.30 30.65
CA LEU A 368 -10.81 -2.71 31.82
C LEU A 368 -10.25 -3.80 32.73
N SER A 369 -11.03 -4.86 32.98
CA SER A 369 -10.60 -6.00 33.78
C SER A 369 -9.41 -6.74 33.13
N LEU A 370 -9.38 -6.83 31.80
CA LEU A 370 -8.29 -7.46 31.04
C LEU A 370 -7.01 -6.62 31.12
N VAL A 371 -7.08 -5.31 30.88
CA VAL A 371 -5.91 -4.41 30.96
C VAL A 371 -5.38 -4.34 32.39
N MET A 372 -6.25 -4.37 33.41
CA MET A 372 -5.82 -4.46 34.81
C MET A 372 -5.06 -5.77 35.11
N LYS A 373 -5.43 -6.88 34.46
CA LYS A 373 -4.69 -8.15 34.56
C LYS A 373 -3.30 -8.04 33.94
N TYR A 374 -3.14 -7.30 32.84
CA TYR A 374 -1.86 -7.09 32.15
C TYR A 374 -1.38 -5.64 32.31
N SER A 375 -0.97 -5.32 33.54
CA SER A 375 -0.70 -3.96 34.01
C SER A 375 0.30 -3.16 33.17
N GLU A 376 1.19 -3.82 32.43
CA GLU A 376 2.15 -3.19 31.52
C GLU A 376 1.48 -2.40 30.38
N TYR A 377 0.23 -2.72 30.03
CA TYR A 377 -0.53 -2.03 28.98
C TYR A 377 -1.41 -0.89 29.53
N LEU A 378 -1.51 -0.73 30.85
CA LEU A 378 -2.31 0.33 31.47
C LEU A 378 -1.93 1.75 31.00
N PRO A 379 -0.65 2.15 30.87
CA PRO A 379 -0.31 3.50 30.43
C PRO A 379 -0.92 3.86 29.06
N ILE A 380 -0.77 2.95 28.08
CA ILE A 380 -1.29 3.13 26.72
C ILE A 380 -2.83 3.17 26.74
N PHE A 381 -3.45 2.28 27.51
CA PHE A 381 -4.89 2.25 27.67
C PHE A 381 -5.45 3.56 28.23
N ILE A 382 -4.85 4.08 29.30
CA ILE A 382 -5.24 5.33 29.96
C ILE A 382 -5.17 6.52 28.98
N GLU A 383 -4.12 6.58 28.17
CA GLU A 383 -3.99 7.59 27.11
C GLU A 383 -5.13 7.49 26.08
N GLN A 384 -5.44 6.28 25.60
CA GLN A 384 -6.46 6.04 24.58
C GLN A 384 -7.88 6.40 25.04
N ILE A 385 -8.20 6.16 26.31
CA ILE A 385 -9.54 6.42 26.84
C ILE A 385 -9.73 7.88 27.31
N SER A 386 -8.73 8.76 27.18
CA SER A 386 -8.74 10.12 27.75
C SER A 386 -10.05 10.90 27.56
N ARG A 387 -10.59 10.90 26.33
CA ARG A 387 -11.85 11.61 25.99
C ARG A 387 -13.12 10.84 26.38
N ARG A 388 -12.98 9.57 26.75
CA ARG A 388 -14.05 8.60 27.02
C ARG A 388 -13.97 8.01 28.42
N ILE A 389 -13.22 8.64 29.32
CA ILE A 389 -12.96 8.11 30.65
C ILE A 389 -14.24 7.93 31.47
N ASN A 390 -15.27 8.76 31.23
CA ASN A 390 -16.61 8.62 31.82
C ASN A 390 -17.32 7.32 31.46
N ASP A 391 -16.92 6.68 30.37
CA ASP A 391 -17.56 5.46 29.91
C ASP A 391 -17.06 4.23 30.69
N PHE A 392 -15.99 4.34 31.47
CA PHE A 392 -15.41 3.22 32.22
C PHE A 392 -15.75 3.33 33.71
N ASP A 393 -15.67 2.19 34.42
CA ASP A 393 -15.78 2.16 35.88
C ASP A 393 -14.62 2.94 36.51
N LEU A 394 -14.92 4.20 36.83
CA LEU A 394 -13.96 5.15 37.36
C LEU A 394 -13.46 4.75 38.75
N SER A 395 -14.25 4.00 39.53
CA SER A 395 -13.82 3.52 40.85
C SER A 395 -12.65 2.53 40.73
N LYS A 396 -12.69 1.65 39.73
CA LYS A 396 -11.57 0.74 39.43
C LYS A 396 -10.35 1.50 38.94
N LEU A 397 -10.51 2.49 38.06
CA LEU A 397 -9.40 3.30 37.56
C LEU A 397 -8.72 4.10 38.68
N LEU A 398 -9.49 4.72 39.57
CA LEU A 398 -8.95 5.52 40.67
C LEU A 398 -8.16 4.71 41.70
N SER A 399 -8.39 3.38 41.75
CA SER A 399 -7.66 2.45 42.61
C SER A 399 -6.23 2.13 42.14
N LEU A 400 -5.85 2.54 40.92
CA LEU A 400 -4.51 2.32 40.36
C LEU A 400 -3.45 3.07 41.19
N LYS A 401 -2.19 2.61 41.13
CA LYS A 401 -1.06 3.16 41.92
C LYS A 401 0.16 3.49 41.06
N GLY A 402 1.11 4.23 41.63
CA GLY A 402 2.39 4.55 41.01
C GLY A 402 2.26 5.41 39.73
N LYS A 403 3.14 5.16 38.75
CA LYS A 403 3.20 5.96 37.51
C LYS A 403 1.88 5.97 36.72
N VAL A 404 1.13 4.88 36.75
CA VAL A 404 -0.17 4.81 36.05
C VAL A 404 -1.20 5.72 36.71
N ALA A 405 -1.25 5.74 38.04
CA ALA A 405 -2.13 6.64 38.78
C ALA A 405 -1.79 8.11 38.50
N TYR A 406 -0.49 8.43 38.44
CA TYR A 406 -0.02 9.75 38.07
C TYR A 406 -0.52 10.20 36.68
N GLU A 407 -0.34 9.37 35.64
CA GLU A 407 -0.82 9.72 34.29
C GLU A 407 -2.36 9.79 34.24
N LEU A 408 -3.06 8.90 34.94
CA LEU A 408 -4.51 8.98 35.10
C LEU A 408 -4.94 10.32 35.72
N GLY A 409 -4.21 10.80 36.74
CA GLY A 409 -4.45 12.09 37.37
C GLY A 409 -4.38 13.25 36.37
N ARG A 410 -3.34 13.27 35.54
CA ARG A 410 -3.17 14.28 34.47
C ARG A 410 -4.33 14.26 33.47
N ILE A 411 -4.76 13.06 33.06
CA ILE A 411 -5.89 12.90 32.14
C ILE A 411 -7.20 13.36 32.79
N LEU A 412 -7.43 13.00 34.04
CA LEU A 412 -8.63 13.40 34.77
C LEU A 412 -8.70 14.91 34.95
N CYS A 413 -7.59 15.61 35.17
CA CYS A 413 -7.57 17.08 35.22
C CYS A 413 -8.03 17.69 33.89
N ARG A 414 -7.43 17.26 32.76
CA ARG A 414 -7.82 17.73 31.41
C ARG A 414 -9.28 17.44 31.09
N SER A 415 -9.76 16.27 31.51
CA SER A 415 -11.13 15.83 31.25
C SER A 415 -12.13 16.27 32.33
N PHE A 416 -11.69 16.94 33.40
CA PHE A 416 -12.48 17.13 34.63
C PHE A 416 -13.80 17.85 34.37
N ILE A 417 -13.78 18.89 33.53
CA ILE A 417 -14.97 19.66 33.17
C ILE A 417 -16.00 18.86 32.38
N TYR A 418 -15.56 17.80 31.69
CA TYR A 418 -16.40 16.91 30.90
C TYR A 418 -16.93 15.71 31.71
N LEU A 419 -16.46 15.53 32.96
CA LEU A 419 -16.94 14.47 33.84
C LEU A 419 -18.37 14.76 34.35
N SER A 420 -19.15 13.69 34.53
CA SER A 420 -20.45 13.80 35.23
C SER A 420 -20.25 14.37 36.65
N LYS A 421 -21.30 14.96 37.24
CA LYS A 421 -21.19 15.53 38.59
C LYS A 421 -20.74 14.47 39.61
N GLU A 422 -21.32 13.28 39.54
CA GLU A 422 -20.98 12.13 40.38
C GLU A 422 -19.50 11.72 40.21
N ASN A 423 -19.02 11.63 38.96
CA ASN A 423 -17.62 11.29 38.69
C ASN A 423 -16.65 12.37 39.19
N ARG A 424 -17.01 13.67 39.12
CA ARG A 424 -16.18 14.74 39.68
C ARG A 424 -16.05 14.63 41.19
N GLU A 425 -17.15 14.39 41.90
CA GLU A 425 -17.14 14.18 43.34
C GLU A 425 -16.31 12.95 43.72
N LEU A 426 -16.44 11.86 42.96
CA LEU A 426 -15.63 10.65 43.14
C LEU A 426 -14.13 10.92 42.97
N VAL A 427 -13.73 11.63 41.91
CA VAL A 427 -12.32 12.00 41.68
C VAL A 427 -11.78 12.81 42.85
N LEU A 428 -12.47 13.88 43.25
CA LEU A 428 -12.05 14.74 44.37
C LEU A 428 -11.84 13.94 45.66
N ASN A 429 -12.76 13.02 45.97
CA ASN A 429 -12.65 12.14 47.13
C ASN A 429 -11.45 11.19 47.07
N TRP A 430 -11.01 10.82 45.87
CA TRP A 430 -9.86 9.94 45.65
C TRP A 430 -8.52 10.66 45.60
N LEU A 431 -8.50 11.95 45.23
CA LEU A 431 -7.27 12.76 45.27
C LEU A 431 -6.68 12.78 46.69
N ASP A 432 -7.51 12.79 47.74
CA ASP A 432 -7.01 12.75 49.11
C ASP A 432 -6.54 11.37 49.58
N LYS A 433 -6.87 10.31 48.83
CA LYS A 433 -6.56 8.92 49.18
C LYS A 433 -5.40 8.33 48.38
N ASN A 434 -5.04 8.96 47.26
CA ASN A 434 -4.06 8.47 46.31
C ASN A 434 -3.09 9.61 45.93
N ILE A 435 -1.89 9.59 46.53
CA ILE A 435 -0.92 10.69 46.43
C ILE A 435 -0.43 10.84 45.00
N GLU A 436 -0.13 9.74 44.32
CA GLU A 436 0.36 9.75 42.94
C GLU A 436 -0.69 10.29 41.97
N LEU A 437 -1.96 9.87 42.14
CA LEU A 437 -3.09 10.44 41.39
C LEU A 437 -3.20 11.96 41.60
N LYS A 438 -3.07 12.41 42.85
CA LYS A 438 -3.14 13.84 43.22
C LYS A 438 -2.01 14.65 42.59
N GLU A 439 -0.79 14.15 42.66
CA GLU A 439 0.37 14.80 42.04
C GLU A 439 0.18 14.96 40.53
N GLY A 440 -0.29 13.92 39.85
CA GLY A 440 -0.59 13.99 38.43
C GLY A 440 -1.71 14.98 38.10
N PHE A 441 -2.78 14.98 38.92
CA PHE A 441 -3.90 15.89 38.75
C PHE A 441 -3.50 17.36 38.91
N LEU A 442 -2.67 17.68 39.92
CA LEU A 442 -2.20 19.05 40.19
C LEU A 442 -1.15 19.56 39.20
N GLN A 443 -0.43 18.67 38.53
CA GLN A 443 0.58 19.05 37.53
C GLN A 443 -0.05 19.59 36.24
N CYS A 444 -1.22 19.06 35.87
CA CYS A 444 -1.97 19.50 34.70
C CYS A 444 -2.71 20.80 34.99
#